data_AF-A0A7J4UR73-F1
#
_entry.id   AF-A0A7J4UR73-F1
#
_cell.length_a   1.000
_cell.length_b   1.000
_cell.length_c   1.000
_cell.angle_alpha   90.00
_cell.angle_beta   90.00
_cell.angle_gamma   90.00
#
_symmetry.space_group_name_H-M   'P 1'
#
loop_
_entity.id
_entity.type
_entity.pdbx_description
1 polymer ?
#
loop_
_entity_poly.entity_id
_entity_poly.type
_entity_poly.pdbx_seq_one_letter_code
_entity_poly.pdbx_strand_id
1 'polypeptide(L)' 'MKRSVWLKADAGDWESKKRRITAGLEAGVDWVLVNDVDVNAVRELGNIKIAAFT' A
#
# COMPACT_ATOMS: atom_id res chain seq x y z
N MET A 1 -5.15 -8.06 22.40
CA MET A 1 -4.19 -7.38 21.49
C MET A 1 -4.52 -7.75 20.06
N LYS A 2 -4.76 -6.79 19.16
CA LYS A 2 -4.97 -7.05 17.73
C LYS A 2 -3.63 -6.92 17.00
N ARG A 3 -3.26 -7.91 16.19
CA ARG A 3 -2.10 -7.85 15.29
C ARG A 3 -2.51 -7.09 14.03
N SER A 4 -1.57 -6.36 13.42
CA SER A 4 -1.79 -5.70 12.12
C SER A 4 -0.85 -6.28 11.08
N VAL A 5 -1.38 -6.49 9.88
CA VAL A 5 -0.61 -6.94 8.72
C VAL A 5 -0.18 -5.73 7.89
N TRP A 6 1.09 -5.68 7.52
CA TRP A 6 1.70 -4.58 6.79
C TRP A 6 2.24 -5.03 5.44
N LEU A 7 2.04 -4.20 4.43
CA LEU A 7 2.62 -4.36 3.10
C LEU A 7 3.61 -3.23 2.83
N LYS A 8 4.86 -3.60 2.53
CA LYS A 8 5.88 -2.66 2.06
C LYS A 8 5.80 -2.56 0.53
N ALA A 9 5.52 -1.37 0.00
CA ALA A 9 5.30 -1.09 -1.43
C ALA A 9 5.97 0.23 -1.89
N ASP A 10 7.13 0.55 -1.31
CA ASP A 10 7.94 1.74 -1.58
C ASP A 10 8.97 1.55 -2.70
N ALA A 11 9.22 0.32 -3.15
CA ALA A 11 10.23 0.00 -4.15
C ALA A 11 9.63 -0.46 -5.49
N GLY A 12 10.33 -0.15 -6.58
CA GLY A 12 9.95 -0.52 -7.94
C GLY A 12 9.18 0.56 -8.69
N ASP A 13 8.86 0.27 -9.95
CA ASP A 13 7.99 1.09 -10.78
C ASP A 13 6.53 1.03 -10.29
N TRP A 14 5.72 1.97 -10.75
CA TRP A 14 4.32 2.07 -10.36
C TRP A 14 3.49 0.81 -10.67
N GLU A 15 3.70 0.16 -11.82
CA GLU A 15 2.93 -1.03 -12.19
C GLU A 15 3.27 -2.22 -11.27
N SER A 16 4.53 -2.34 -10.85
CA SER A 16 4.97 -3.31 -9.85
C SER A 16 4.39 -3.02 -8.46
N LYS A 17 4.40 -1.76 -8.02
CA LYS A 17 3.78 -1.32 -6.76
C LYS A 17 2.27 -1.58 -6.76
N LYS A 18 1.57 -1.14 -7.80
CA LYS A 18 0.13 -1.28 -7.99
C LYS A 18 -0.31 -2.74 -7.87
N ARG A 19 0.33 -3.66 -8.60
CA ARG A 19 0.03 -5.10 -8.51
C ARG A 19 0.17 -5.64 -7.08
N ARG A 20 1.23 -5.23 -6.39
CA ARG A 20 1.48 -5.64 -5.00
C ARG A 20 0.41 -5.10 -4.05
N ILE A 21 -0.01 -3.85 -4.22
CA ILE A 21 -1.02 -3.18 -3.40
C ILE A 21 -2.41 -3.79 -3.62
N THR A 22 -2.80 -4.05 -4.87
CA THR A 22 -4.06 -4.74 -5.19
C THR A 22 -4.11 -6.13 -4.55
N ALA A 23 -3.04 -6.92 -4.68
CA ALA A 23 -2.99 -8.23 -4.02
C ALA A 23 -3.06 -8.12 -2.48
N GLY A 24 -2.45 -7.08 -1.89
CA GLY A 24 -2.54 -6.82 -0.45
C GLY A 24 -3.94 -6.43 0.02
N LEU A 25 -4.65 -5.61 -0.76
CA LEU A 25 -6.05 -5.26 -0.53
C LEU A 25 -6.93 -6.51 -0.53
N GLU A 26 -6.77 -7.38 -1.53
CA GLU A 26 -7.52 -8.65 -1.65
C GLU A 26 -7.20 -9.62 -0.50
N ALA A 27 -5.97 -9.58 0.01
CA ALA A 27 -5.52 -10.41 1.14
C ALA A 27 -5.88 -9.84 2.52
N GLY A 28 -6.51 -8.66 2.60
CA GLY A 28 -6.93 -8.05 3.86
C GLY A 28 -5.79 -7.42 4.67
N VAL A 29 -4.79 -6.86 4.01
CA VAL A 29 -3.72 -6.08 4.65
C VAL A 29 -4.30 -4.82 5.33
N ASP A 30 -3.86 -4.52 6.55
CA ASP A 30 -4.34 -3.34 7.29
C ASP A 30 -3.66 -2.04 6.82
N TRP A 31 -2.37 -2.10 6.50
CA TRP A 31 -1.52 -0.95 6.19
C TRP A 31 -0.61 -1.19 4.99
N VAL A 32 -0.43 -0.16 4.17
CA VAL A 32 0.61 -0.11 3.13
C VAL A 32 1.60 1.02 3.41
N LEU A 33 2.89 0.72 3.28
CA LEU A 33 3.98 1.69 3.31
C LEU A 33 4.41 2.04 1.88
N VAL A 34 4.36 3.33 1.53
CA VAL A 34 4.73 3.86 0.21
C VAL A 34 5.55 5.16 0.32
N ASN A 35 6.09 5.64 -0.79
CA ASN A 35 6.62 7.00 -0.87
C ASN A 35 5.47 8.02 -0.96
N ASP A 36 5.70 9.27 -0.55
CA ASP A 36 4.67 10.32 -0.58
C ASP A 36 4.07 10.53 -1.99
N VAL A 37 4.90 10.41 -3.03
CA VAL A 37 4.49 10.57 -4.43
C VAL A 37 3.42 9.57 -4.88
N ASP A 38 3.33 8.41 -4.23
CA ASP A 38 2.41 7.34 -4.59
C ASP A 38 1.07 7.44 -3.84
N VAL A 39 0.96 8.28 -2.80
CA VAL A 39 -0.19 8.30 -1.87
C VAL A 39 -1.53 8.51 -2.59
N ASN A 40 -1.60 9.47 -3.51
CA ASN A 40 -2.85 9.75 -4.23
C ASN A 40 -3.25 8.58 -5.13
N ALA A 41 -2.28 8.00 -5.85
CA ALA A 41 -2.54 6.86 -6.72
C ALA A 41 -2.98 5.61 -5.92
N VAL A 42 -2.45 5.41 -4.71
CA VAL A 42 -2.90 4.32 -3.81
C VAL A 42 -4.34 4.52 -3.34
N ARG A 43 -4.77 5.75 -3.05
CA ARG A 43 -6.16 6.04 -2.67
C ARG A 43 -7.15 5.67 -3.76
N GLU A 44 -6.75 5.75 -5.03
CA GLU A 44 -7.59 5.34 -6.16
C GLU A 44 -7.72 3.82 -6.29
N LEU A 45 -6.81 3.03 -5.71
CA LEU A 45 -6.87 1.56 -5.75
C LEU A 45 -7.87 0.96 -4.75
N GLY A 46 -8.17 1.66 -3.67
CA GLY A 46 -9.13 1.20 -2.67
C GLY A 46 -8.91 1.79 -1.28
N ASN A 47 -9.77 1.36 -0.36
CA ASN A 47 -9.74 1.82 1.02
C ASN A 47 -8.75 1.00 1.86
N ILE A 48 -7.51 1.50 1.98
CA ILE A 48 -6.46 0.95 2.84
C ILE A 48 -5.79 2.07 3.64
N LYS A 49 -5.25 1.76 4.83
CA LYS A 49 -4.48 2.73 5.60
C LYS A 49 -3.10 2.91 4.97
N ILE A 50 -2.70 4.15 4.78
CA ILE A 50 -1.46 4.50 4.09
C ILE A 50 -0.49 5.10 5.10
N ALA A 51 0.71 4.53 5.17
CA ALA A 51 1.88 5.14 5.78
C ALA A 51 2.79 5.64 4.65
N ALA A 52 3.21 6.90 4.73
CA ALA A 52 4.07 7.50 3.72
C ALA A 52 5.34 8.06 4.36
N PHE A 53 6.44 8.02 3.61
CA PHE A 53 7.70 8.67 3.94
C PHE A 53 8.22 9.46 2.73
N THR A 54 9.08 10.44 3.02
CA THR A 54 9.81 11.28 2.05
C THR A 54 11.25 10.80 1.95
#